data_AF-A0A9D6QQJ4-F1
#
_entry.id   AF-A0A9D6QQJ4-F1
#
_cell.length_a   1.000
_cell.length_b   1.000
_cell.length_c   1.000
_cell.angle_alpha   90.00
_cell.angle_beta   90.00
_cell.angle_gamma   90.00
#
_symmetry.space_group_name_H-M   'P 1'
#
loop_
_entity.id
_entity.type
_entity.pdbx_description
1 polymer ?
#
loop_
_entity_poly.entity_id
_entity_poly.type
_entity_poly.pdbx_seq_one_letter_code
_entity_poly.pdbx_strand_id
1 'polypeptide(L)'
;MQKALVFLILSWLSGVAGAQEASLEEMRQAAEKGNPEAQMEVGILYEFGYNMPKNTVSALMWYVRSAEQGNVLAVKRRDQLKARMTAQEIDEAQKLASAPLTTAPPTAQAPMPAPAVTPPEEKPVTP
;
A
#
# COMPACT_ATOMS: atom_id res chain seq x y z
N MET A 1 9.61 32.12 39.73
CA MET A 1 10.53 31.40 38.82
C MET A 1 9.95 30.06 38.34
N GLN A 2 8.65 29.97 38.04
CA GLN A 2 7.95 28.70 37.74
C GLN A 2 7.64 28.51 36.24
N LYS A 3 7.77 29.57 35.43
CA LYS A 3 7.48 29.55 33.99
C LYS A 3 8.54 28.80 33.17
N ALA A 4 9.80 28.79 33.62
CA ALA A 4 10.89 28.07 32.92
C ALA A 4 10.73 26.54 33.00
N LEU A 5 10.20 26.02 34.12
CA LEU A 5 10.00 24.59 34.31
C LEU A 5 8.91 24.02 33.38
N VAL A 6 7.85 24.81 33.14
CA VAL A 6 6.76 24.46 32.22
C VAL A 6 7.26 24.36 30.78
N PHE A 7 8.14 25.27 30.36
CA PHE A 7 8.73 25.23 29.01
C PHE A 7 9.61 23.99 28.78
N LEU A 8 10.36 23.56 29.79
CA LEU A 8 11.21 22.36 29.68
C LEU A 8 10.38 21.06 29.64
N ILE A 9 9.28 21.00 30.41
CA ILE A 9 8.36 19.85 30.41
C ILE A 9 7.59 19.76 29.09
N LEU A 10 7.15 20.90 28.53
CA LEU A 10 6.46 20.93 27.24
C LEU A 10 7.38 20.53 26.08
N SER A 11 8.66 20.90 26.11
CA SER A 11 9.63 20.42 25.10
C SER A 11 9.90 18.92 25.20
N TRP A 12 9.89 18.34 26.41
CA TRP A 12 10.03 16.88 26.59
C TRP A 12 8.76 16.12 26.20
N LEU A 13 7.57 16.70 26.41
CA LEU A 13 6.30 16.09 26.00
C LEU A 13 6.09 16.10 24.48
N SER A 14 6.52 17.18 23.81
CA SER A 14 6.45 17.29 22.34
C SER A 14 7.40 16.35 21.59
N GLY A 15 8.40 15.78 22.27
CA GLY A 15 9.35 14.82 21.68
C GLY A 15 8.91 13.34 21.72
N VAL A 16 7.84 13.00 22.45
CA VAL A 16 7.47 11.59 22.75
C VAL A 16 6.07 11.20 22.26
N ALA A 17 5.33 12.11 21.61
CA ALA A 17 3.97 11.85 21.14
C ALA A 17 3.75 12.11 19.64
N GLY A 18 4.82 12.19 18.85
CA GLY A 18 4.76 12.34 17.40
C GLY A 18 5.29 11.10 16.71
N ALA A 19 4.55 9.98 16.74
CA ALA A 19 4.61 9.04 15.63
C ALA A 19 4.05 9.79 14.42
N GLN A 20 4.99 10.50 13.77
CA GLN A 20 4.96 11.18 12.50
C GLN A 20 3.70 10.86 11.69
N GLU A 21 2.76 11.79 11.62
CA GLU A 21 1.87 11.87 10.45
C GLU A 21 2.76 12.27 9.27
N ALA A 22 3.53 11.31 8.74
CA ALA A 22 4.18 11.50 7.46
C ALA A 22 3.06 11.83 6.46
N SER A 23 3.18 12.97 5.79
CA SER A 23 2.24 13.31 4.74
C SER A 23 2.23 12.18 3.71
N LEU A 24 1.07 11.91 3.09
CA LEU A 24 0.94 10.88 2.04
C LEU A 24 2.02 11.02 0.96
N GLU A 25 2.44 12.25 0.70
CA GLU A 25 3.49 12.59 -0.26
C GLU A 25 4.90 12.20 0.24
N GLU A 26 5.24 12.42 1.50
CA GLU A 26 6.52 11.96 2.07
C GLU A 26 6.63 10.44 2.06
N MET A 27 5.54 9.75 2.39
CA MET A 27 5.48 8.29 2.36
C MET A 27 5.64 7.76 0.94
N ARG A 28 4.99 8.40 -0.05
CA ARG A 28 5.17 8.10 -1.48
C ARG A 28 6.62 8.29 -1.91
N GLN A 29 7.25 9.41 -1.56
CA GLN A 29 8.64 9.68 -1.88
C GLN A 29 9.59 8.67 -1.22
N ALA A 30 9.33 8.25 0.01
CA ALA A 30 10.10 7.21 0.70
C ALA A 30 9.93 5.85 0.01
N ALA A 31 8.72 5.49 -0.38
CA ALA A 31 8.44 4.27 -1.13
C ALA A 31 9.16 4.26 -2.49
N GLU A 32 9.19 5.41 -3.16
CA GLU A 32 9.89 5.60 -4.43
C GLU A 32 11.41 5.50 -4.31
N LYS A 33 11.97 5.92 -3.18
CA LYS A 33 13.39 5.74 -2.84
C LYS A 33 13.74 4.31 -2.44
N GLY A 34 12.77 3.40 -2.46
CA GLY A 34 13.00 1.98 -2.16
C GLY A 34 12.74 1.59 -0.72
N ASN A 35 12.23 2.47 0.16
CA ASN A 35 11.98 2.08 1.56
C ASN A 35 10.88 1.00 1.63
N PRO A 36 11.18 -0.23 2.11
CA PRO A 36 10.24 -1.34 2.09
C PRO A 36 9.03 -1.12 3.01
N GLU A 37 9.19 -0.42 4.13
CA GLU A 37 8.10 -0.10 5.05
C GLU A 37 7.13 0.88 4.38
N ALA A 38 7.66 1.96 3.80
CA ALA A 38 6.86 2.94 3.07
C ALA A 38 6.15 2.32 1.86
N GLN A 39 6.81 1.40 1.14
CA GLN A 39 6.17 0.66 0.05
C GLN A 39 4.99 -0.20 0.56
N MET A 40 5.14 -0.84 1.72
CA MET A 40 4.03 -1.58 2.34
C MET A 40 2.88 -0.62 2.69
N GLU A 41 3.17 0.52 3.30
CA GLU A 41 2.15 1.50 3.70
C GLU A 41 1.43 2.10 2.48
N VAL A 42 2.16 2.43 1.41
CA VAL A 42 1.55 2.93 0.16
C VAL A 42 0.66 1.85 -0.46
N GLY A 43 1.06 0.58 -0.40
CA GLY A 43 0.22 -0.54 -0.82
C GLY A 43 -1.12 -0.59 -0.06
N ILE A 44 -1.11 -0.37 1.25
CA ILE A 44 -2.31 -0.31 2.10
C ILE A 44 -3.23 0.85 1.66
N LEU A 45 -2.67 2.02 1.38
CA LEU A 45 -3.46 3.17 0.93
C LEU A 45 -4.23 2.87 -0.36
N TYR A 46 -3.57 2.25 -1.34
CA TYR A 46 -4.23 1.86 -2.59
C TYR A 46 -5.22 0.69 -2.38
N GLU A 47 -4.98 -0.19 -1.42
CA GLU A 47 -5.87 -1.32 -1.13
C GLU A 47 -7.22 -0.87 -0.55
N PHE A 48 -7.19 0.09 0.37
CA PHE A 48 -8.36 0.55 1.12
C PHE A 48 -8.94 1.88 0.62
N GLY A 49 -8.17 2.65 -0.14
CA GLY A 49 -8.62 3.92 -0.70
C GLY A 49 -8.69 5.06 0.33
N TYR A 50 -7.72 5.17 1.22
CA TYR A 50 -7.66 6.29 2.18
C TYR A 50 -7.26 7.58 1.46
N ASN A 51 -8.22 8.48 1.24
CA ASN A 51 -8.04 9.75 0.52
C ASN A 51 -7.52 9.59 -0.93
N MET A 52 -7.57 8.37 -1.46
CA MET A 52 -7.17 8.01 -2.83
C MET A 52 -8.17 6.97 -3.38
N PRO A 53 -8.37 6.89 -4.70
CA PRO A 53 -9.15 5.80 -5.29
C PRO A 53 -8.49 4.45 -5.01
N LYS A 54 -9.30 3.46 -4.63
CA LYS A 54 -8.85 2.08 -4.49
C LYS A 54 -8.28 1.57 -5.82
N ASN A 55 -7.11 0.94 -5.77
CA ASN A 55 -6.49 0.29 -6.92
C ASN A 55 -5.71 -0.96 -6.47
N THR A 56 -6.25 -2.14 -6.76
CA THR A 56 -5.66 -3.44 -6.39
C THR A 56 -4.38 -3.75 -7.15
N VAL A 57 -4.24 -3.29 -8.40
CA VAL A 57 -3.01 -3.45 -9.20
C VAL A 57 -1.87 -2.64 -8.60
N SER A 58 -2.10 -1.36 -8.30
CA SER A 58 -1.12 -0.50 -7.62
C SER A 58 -0.75 -1.03 -6.24
N ALA A 59 -1.74 -1.48 -5.46
CA ALA A 59 -1.49 -2.07 -4.15
C ALA A 59 -0.59 -3.31 -4.25
N LEU A 60 -0.89 -4.22 -5.18
CA LEU A 60 -0.11 -5.43 -5.38
C LEU A 60 1.31 -5.12 -5.86
N MET A 61 1.47 -4.16 -6.78
CA MET A 61 2.78 -3.70 -7.25
C MET A 61 3.66 -3.23 -6.08
N TRP A 62 3.12 -2.40 -5.18
CA TRP A 62 3.85 -1.91 -4.01
C TRP A 62 4.18 -3.02 -3.01
N TYR A 63 3.26 -3.94 -2.77
CA TYR A 63 3.53 -5.10 -1.91
C TYR A 63 4.57 -6.04 -2.49
N VAL A 64 4.62 -6.24 -3.81
CA VAL A 64 5.66 -7.05 -4.46
C VAL A 64 7.03 -6.45 -4.22
N ARG A 65 7.21 -5.15 -4.47
CA ARG A 65 8.51 -4.47 -4.26
C ARG A 65 8.96 -4.52 -2.79
N SER A 66 8.02 -4.32 -1.86
CA SER A 66 8.31 -4.39 -0.42
C SER A 66 8.68 -5.83 0.00
N ALA A 67 7.98 -6.83 -0.53
CA ALA A 67 8.25 -8.24 -0.27
C ALA A 67 9.60 -8.71 -0.84
N GLU A 68 10.02 -8.22 -2.01
CA GLU A 68 11.33 -8.51 -2.62
C GLU A 68 12.49 -8.03 -1.75
N GLN A 69 12.26 -7.01 -0.91
CA GLN A 69 13.21 -6.49 0.06
C GLN A 69 13.12 -7.16 1.44
N GLY A 70 12.31 -8.21 1.57
CA GLY A 70 12.20 -9.02 2.79
C GLY A 70 11.13 -8.55 3.79
N ASN A 71 10.25 -7.61 3.43
CA ASN A 71 9.14 -7.23 4.31
C ASN A 71 8.09 -8.37 4.38
N VAL A 72 8.05 -9.07 5.50
CA VAL A 72 7.17 -10.24 5.73
C VAL A 72 5.69 -9.84 5.76
N LEU A 73 5.36 -8.64 6.23
CA LEU A 73 3.98 -8.15 6.22
C LEU A 73 3.50 -7.91 4.79
N ALA A 74 4.36 -7.37 3.93
CA ALA A 74 4.08 -7.21 2.51
C ALA A 74 3.91 -8.54 1.79
N VAL A 75 4.71 -9.58 2.10
CA VAL A 75 4.51 -10.95 1.59
C VAL A 75 3.10 -11.44 1.90
N LYS A 76 2.67 -11.33 3.17
CA LYS A 76 1.34 -11.76 3.59
C LYS A 76 0.23 -10.98 2.88
N ARG A 77 0.36 -9.65 2.81
CA ARG A 77 -0.63 -8.77 2.15
C ARG A 77 -0.71 -9.02 0.65
N ARG A 78 0.44 -9.18 -0.02
CA ARG A 78 0.55 -9.57 -1.44
C ARG A 78 -0.23 -10.85 -1.69
N ASP A 79 0.02 -11.89 -0.92
CA ASP A 79 -0.59 -13.21 -1.15
C ASP A 79 -2.10 -13.19 -0.90
N GLN A 80 -2.55 -12.49 0.15
CA GLN A 80 -3.98 -12.28 0.42
C GLN A 80 -4.67 -11.47 -0.69
N LEU A 81 -4.01 -10.45 -1.22
CA LEU A 81 -4.54 -9.62 -2.30
C LEU A 81 -4.60 -10.39 -3.63
N LYS A 82 -3.57 -11.19 -3.96
CA LYS A 82 -3.58 -12.05 -5.16
C LYS A 82 -4.74 -13.04 -5.18
N ALA A 83 -5.15 -13.56 -4.02
CA ALA A 83 -6.26 -14.50 -3.92
C ALA A 83 -7.64 -13.94 -4.36
N ARG A 84 -7.76 -12.62 -4.47
CA ARG A 84 -9.00 -11.92 -4.89
C ARG A 84 -8.86 -11.15 -6.21
N MET A 85 -7.75 -11.32 -6.92
CA MET A 85 -7.46 -10.64 -8.20
C MET A 85 -7.53 -11.64 -9.36
N THR A 86 -7.72 -11.11 -10.57
CA THR A 86 -7.61 -11.89 -11.81
C THR A 86 -6.15 -12.11 -12.21
N ALA A 87 -5.88 -13.13 -13.02
CA ALA A 87 -4.54 -13.40 -13.54
C ALA A 87 -3.96 -12.20 -14.32
N GLN A 88 -4.80 -11.53 -15.13
CA GLN A 88 -4.38 -10.35 -15.90
C GLN A 88 -3.93 -9.20 -14.97
N GLU A 89 -4.69 -8.89 -13.93
CA GLU A 89 -4.32 -7.84 -12.96
C GLU A 89 -3.05 -8.19 -12.20
N ILE A 90 -2.85 -9.48 -11.89
CA ILE A 90 -1.65 -9.98 -11.21
C ILE A 90 -0.42 -9.81 -12.11
N ASP A 91 -0.51 -10.17 -13.39
CA ASP A 91 0.58 -10.05 -14.35
C ASP A 91 0.96 -8.58 -14.60
N GLU A 92 -0.05 -7.71 -14.69
CA GLU A 92 0.16 -6.26 -14.81
C GLU A 92 0.89 -5.71 -13.58
N ALA A 93 0.42 -6.03 -12.37
CA ALA A 93 1.04 -5.56 -11.13
C ALA A 93 2.50 -6.02 -10.99
N GLN A 94 2.81 -7.27 -11.38
CA GLN A 94 4.18 -7.80 -11.38
C GLN A 94 5.06 -7.07 -12.38
N LYS A 95 4.59 -6.85 -13.61
CA LYS A 95 5.31 -6.09 -14.63
C LYS A 95 5.63 -4.68 -14.16
N LEU A 96 4.68 -4.02 -13.50
CA LEU A 96 4.88 -2.70 -12.90
C LEU A 96 5.85 -2.73 -11.73
N ALA A 97 5.88 -3.80 -10.93
CA ALA A 97 6.80 -3.94 -9.81
C ALA A 97 8.25 -4.04 -10.28
N SER A 98 8.49 -4.69 -11.42
CA SER A 98 9.82 -4.81 -12.03
C SER A 98 10.27 -3.56 -12.82
N ALA A 99 9.37 -2.62 -13.09
CA ALA A 99 9.68 -1.41 -13.86
C ALA A 99 10.40 -0.33 -13.03
N PRO A 100 11.13 0.62 -13.64
CA PRO A 100 11.61 1.80 -12.92
C PRO A 100 10.44 2.70 -12.45
N LEU A 101 10.51 3.24 -11.23
CA LEU A 101 9.48 4.12 -10.66
C LEU A 101 9.39 5.51 -11.32
N THR A 102 10.24 5.78 -12.32
CA THR A 102 10.12 6.96 -13.18
C THR A 102 8.87 6.93 -14.06
N THR A 103 8.26 5.75 -14.25
CA THR A 103 6.88 5.66 -14.71
C THR A 103 5.99 5.79 -13.48
N ALA A 104 5.22 6.88 -13.36
CA ALA A 104 4.28 7.08 -12.26
C ALA A 104 3.46 5.78 -12.05
N PRO A 105 3.27 5.32 -10.80
CA PRO A 105 2.36 4.21 -10.54
C PRO A 105 1.02 4.53 -11.20
N PRO A 106 0.29 3.55 -11.78
CA PRO A 106 -0.92 3.82 -12.54
C PRO A 106 -1.87 4.64 -11.69
N THR A 107 -1.86 5.95 -11.95
CA THR A 107 -2.53 6.95 -11.14
C THR A 107 -3.94 6.96 -11.65
N ALA A 108 -4.87 6.37 -10.89
CA ALA A 108 -6.30 6.49 -11.10
C ALA A 108 -6.76 6.44 -12.57
N GLN A 109 -6.11 5.62 -13.42
CA GLN A 109 -6.77 5.21 -14.66
C GLN A 109 -8.01 4.47 -14.18
N ALA A 110 -9.16 4.92 -14.69
CA ALA A 110 -10.50 4.58 -14.26
C ALA A 110 -10.60 3.13 -13.77
N PRO A 111 -11.42 2.84 -12.74
CA PRO A 111 -11.66 1.45 -12.35
C PRO A 111 -11.90 0.66 -13.63
N MET A 112 -11.03 -0.30 -13.92
CA MET A 112 -11.36 -1.30 -14.93
C MET A 112 -12.77 -1.78 -14.60
N PRO A 113 -13.64 -1.96 -15.61
CA PRO A 113 -15.02 -2.38 -15.36
C PRO A 113 -14.96 -3.51 -14.35
N ALA A 114 -15.71 -3.36 -13.24
CA ALA A 114 -15.74 -4.33 -12.17
C ALA A 114 -15.70 -5.73 -12.79
N PRO A 115 -14.82 -6.65 -12.33
CA PRO A 115 -14.83 -8.00 -12.85
C PRO A 115 -16.29 -8.43 -12.81
N ALA A 116 -16.85 -8.80 -13.97
CA ALA A 116 -18.17 -9.39 -14.02
C ALA A 116 -18.19 -10.37 -12.87
N VAL A 117 -19.09 -10.16 -11.91
CA VAL A 117 -19.20 -11.00 -10.73
C VAL A 117 -19.60 -12.37 -11.26
N THR A 118 -18.63 -13.15 -11.71
CA THR A 118 -18.83 -14.56 -11.98
C THR A 118 -19.03 -15.13 -10.59
N PRO A 119 -20.25 -15.64 -10.31
CA PRO A 119 -20.50 -16.32 -9.05
C PRO A 119 -19.40 -17.39 -8.87
N PRO A 120 -19.01 -17.71 -7.63
CA PRO A 120 -18.14 -18.85 -7.40
C PRO A 120 -18.70 -20.04 -8.17
N GLU A 121 -17.86 -20.68 -8.97
CA GLU A 121 -18.20 -21.88 -9.71
C GLU A 121 -18.73 -22.91 -8.69
N GLU A 122 -20.06 -22.99 -8.57
CA GLU A 122 -20.73 -24.02 -7.78
C GLU A 122 -20.31 -25.33 -8.42
N LYS A 123 -19.42 -26.05 -7.73
CA LYS A 123 -19.08 -27.41 -8.11
C LYS A 123 -20.40 -28.17 -8.26
N PRO A 124 -20.61 -28.90 -9.38
CA PRO A 124 -21.85 -29.61 -9.62
C PRO A 124 -22.14 -30.52 -8.43
N VAL A 125 -23.24 -30.23 -7.73
CA VAL A 125 -23.84 -31.15 -6.80
C VAL A 125 -24.39 -32.28 -7.66
N THR A 126 -23.63 -33.37 -7.74
CA THR A 126 -24.08 -34.60 -8.40
C THR A 126 -25.38 -35.08 -7.74
N PRO A 127 -26.37 -35.53 -8.54
CA PRO A 127 -27.72 -35.83 -8.10
C PRO A 127 -27.81 -37.02 -7.12
#